data_AF-A0A416W049-F1
#
_entry.id   AF-A0A416W049-F1
#
_cell.length_a   1.000
_cell.length_b   1.000
_cell.length_c   1.000
_cell.angle_alpha   90.00
_cell.angle_beta   90.00
_cell.angle_gamma   90.00
#
_symmetry.space_group_name_H-M   'P 1'
#
loop_
_entity.id
_entity.type
_entity.pdbx_description
1 polymer ?
#
loop_
_entity_poly.entity_id
_entity_poly.type
_entity_poly.pdbx_seq_one_letter_code
_entity_poly.pdbx_strand_id
1 'polypeptide(L)'
;MWGKVCLCYYFINTTIIGRRVNIMKEKIVAIILSLTMIIGLGGTMHTPANAAETKSVSKQVNDILDAKNADVTANFKANVKGEEVAEQLYRTFRQLAFDYNSDYGSYEDGKLVLTKEGEAFYNRMLKLGIASGLNEDGEPIGADVLDLKGTVKSSVIDSQNFNLDLYLQLAKGKNAKAISLNYNNGKIKINLGTLVSFVKEYTGRTVNDIYDALEIPAIEELTLNGINELNKYLKSELGIREVLSYTVYTEEDGEDVADKIGCIKDVNYGEKMYPNFNISSEQLMSTGKDLLALVLNTADYTLGKFETKSGTKSTISVTEKNATELIKRLSLALGNNAEVIINSAADRLFALPGFDEVAKSYPKGYLDAVKKEMVFQVKSISRNLDALTKEEEVKDEGGNIIKYIPIEKAIEMNKVKASANFTADTKGKKGSRDALFTGSIKFASGEGKEATSVDISFDVSVKEKGTKSNDTKTSVKKVKKGDIVKAKSGTYVVTSTSKKTVSLKAAKNKKTVKIPATVTIGKDKYKVTAIGKKAFKNCNKTKKVVIGKNIEKIGKKAFSGINKKATIKCPKKSLKKYKKMIMKKSTGYKKTMTVK
;
A
#
# COMPACT_ATOMS: atom_id res chain seq x y z
N MET A 1 24.36 6.05 7.85
CA MET A 1 24.16 4.75 7.16
C MET A 1 22.68 4.33 7.01
N TRP A 2 21.72 5.26 7.14
CA TRP A 2 20.42 5.25 6.44
C TRP A 2 20.54 5.56 4.93
N GLY A 3 21.73 5.31 4.36
CA GLY A 3 22.13 5.69 3.01
C GLY A 3 22.08 4.54 2.01
N LYS A 4 21.39 3.44 2.31
CA LYS A 4 21.27 2.27 1.42
C LYS A 4 19.84 1.72 1.25
N VAL A 5 18.82 2.47 1.68
CA VAL A 5 17.41 2.19 1.33
C VAL A 5 16.95 3.02 0.11
N CYS A 6 17.82 3.89 -0.42
CA CYS A 6 17.67 4.47 -1.76
C CYS A 6 18.06 3.52 -2.92
N LEU A 7 18.40 2.25 -2.65
CA LEU A 7 18.92 1.33 -3.67
C LEU A 7 17.88 0.73 -4.64
N CYS A 8 16.60 1.08 -4.55
CA CYS A 8 15.59 0.68 -5.53
C CYS A 8 15.31 1.74 -6.61
N TYR A 9 15.89 2.93 -6.53
CA TYR A 9 15.57 4.03 -7.46
C TYR A 9 16.58 4.19 -8.60
N TYR A 10 17.66 3.39 -8.64
CA TYR A 10 18.85 3.73 -9.44
C TYR A 10 19.38 2.66 -10.41
N PHE A 11 18.73 1.49 -10.53
CA PHE A 11 19.38 0.33 -11.17
C PHE A 11 18.83 -0.15 -12.52
N ILE A 12 17.98 0.60 -13.23
CA ILE A 12 17.44 0.10 -14.52
C ILE A 12 17.56 1.15 -15.63
N ASN A 13 18.80 1.55 -15.96
CA ASN A 13 19.02 2.49 -17.06
C ASN A 13 20.20 2.18 -18.03
N THR A 14 20.07 1.20 -18.95
CA THR A 14 20.56 1.21 -20.38
C THR A 14 19.65 0.53 -21.48
N THR A 15 19.40 1.20 -22.63
CA THR A 15 18.82 0.73 -23.95
C THR A 15 17.44 1.23 -24.51
N ILE A 16 17.33 2.56 -24.65
CA ILE A 16 16.81 3.49 -25.70
C ILE A 16 15.48 3.34 -26.50
N ILE A 17 14.91 2.21 -26.96
CA ILE A 17 13.60 2.28 -27.70
C ILE A 17 12.51 1.35 -27.11
N GLY A 18 12.87 0.15 -26.66
CA GLY A 18 11.97 -0.68 -25.85
C GLY A 18 11.74 -0.13 -24.43
N ARG A 19 12.63 0.77 -23.97
CA ARG A 19 12.59 1.27 -22.59
C ARG A 19 11.57 2.37 -22.34
N ARG A 20 11.20 3.17 -23.35
CA ARG A 20 10.27 4.30 -23.16
C ARG A 20 8.84 3.84 -22.86
N VAL A 21 8.43 2.71 -23.43
CA VAL A 21 7.17 2.04 -23.10
C VAL A 21 7.24 1.39 -21.71
N ASN A 22 8.39 0.84 -21.30
CA ASN A 22 8.57 0.31 -19.95
C ASN A 22 8.62 1.40 -18.86
N ILE A 23 9.26 2.54 -19.10
CA ILE A 23 9.25 3.70 -18.20
C ILE A 23 7.83 4.28 -18.08
N MET A 24 7.07 4.36 -19.18
CA MET A 24 5.64 4.70 -19.09
C MET A 24 4.88 3.63 -18.30
N LYS A 25 5.13 2.34 -18.50
CA LYS A 25 4.52 1.26 -17.69
C LYS A 25 4.90 1.34 -16.21
N GLU A 26 6.13 1.71 -15.88
CA GLU A 26 6.64 1.89 -14.51
C GLU A 26 6.02 3.11 -13.84
N LYS A 27 5.94 4.25 -14.53
CA LYS A 27 5.26 5.46 -14.06
C LYS A 27 3.75 5.28 -14.00
N ILE A 28 3.16 4.55 -14.93
CA ILE A 28 1.75 4.16 -14.89
C ILE A 28 1.54 3.22 -13.71
N VAL A 29 2.39 2.24 -13.45
CA VAL A 29 2.33 1.38 -12.24
C VAL A 29 2.51 2.18 -10.96
N ALA A 30 3.36 3.21 -10.94
CA ALA A 30 3.48 4.15 -9.83
C ALA A 30 2.26 5.07 -9.67
N ILE A 31 1.66 5.53 -10.79
CA ILE A 31 0.40 6.28 -10.85
C ILE A 31 -0.77 5.38 -10.42
N ILE A 32 -0.76 4.09 -10.76
CA ILE A 32 -1.73 3.11 -10.31
C ILE A 32 -1.52 2.82 -8.83
N LEU A 33 -0.29 2.74 -8.35
CA LEU A 33 0.04 2.59 -6.93
C LEU A 33 -0.41 3.82 -6.14
N SER A 34 -0.21 5.03 -6.65
CA SER A 34 -0.69 6.28 -6.02
C SER A 34 -2.21 6.49 -6.17
N LEU A 35 -2.82 6.03 -7.26
CA LEU A 35 -4.28 5.97 -7.43
C LEU A 35 -4.93 4.87 -6.57
N THR A 36 -4.22 3.75 -6.31
CA THR A 36 -4.65 2.72 -5.35
C THR A 36 -4.47 3.18 -3.90
N MET A 37 -3.65 4.20 -3.65
CA MET A 37 -3.64 4.91 -2.36
C MET A 37 -4.83 5.87 -2.19
N ILE A 38 -5.65 6.09 -3.23
CA ILE A 38 -6.86 6.93 -3.19
C ILE A 38 -8.16 6.11 -3.00
N ILE A 39 -8.11 4.76 -2.92
CA ILE A 39 -9.32 3.93 -2.80
C ILE A 39 -9.13 2.82 -1.76
N GLY A 40 -9.82 2.88 -0.60
CA GLY A 40 -9.85 1.78 0.40
C GLY A 40 -11.11 0.90 0.23
N LEU A 41 -11.66 0.11 1.19
CA LEU A 41 -11.60 -0.04 2.67
C LEU A 41 -12.00 -1.45 3.17
N GLY A 42 -12.05 -1.59 4.50
CA GLY A 42 -12.97 -2.44 5.30
C GLY A 42 -12.42 -3.23 6.53
N GLY A 43 -12.46 -2.64 7.75
CA GLY A 43 -12.79 -3.25 9.07
C GLY A 43 -11.77 -4.15 9.80
N THR A 44 -11.59 -4.09 11.14
CA THR A 44 -12.63 -4.09 12.20
C THR A 44 -12.27 -3.35 13.51
N MET A 45 -13.23 -2.64 14.12
CA MET A 45 -13.50 -2.64 15.57
C MET A 45 -15.02 -2.49 15.82
N HIS A 46 -15.57 -3.32 16.69
CA HIS A 46 -16.98 -3.28 17.14
C HIS A 46 -17.07 -2.47 18.43
N THR A 47 -18.07 -1.61 18.55
CA THR A 47 -18.89 -1.37 19.76
C THR A 47 -20.25 -0.77 19.36
N PRO A 48 -21.30 -0.92 20.20
CA PRO A 48 -22.70 -0.91 19.78
C PRO A 48 -23.29 0.49 19.62
N ALA A 49 -24.44 0.52 18.95
CA ALA A 49 -25.30 1.68 18.78
C ALA A 49 -25.65 2.37 20.11
N ASN A 50 -25.45 3.69 20.15
CA ASN A 50 -26.36 4.72 20.68
C ASN A 50 -25.83 6.10 20.25
N ALA A 51 -26.75 7.01 19.87
CA ALA A 51 -26.57 8.40 19.39
C ALA A 51 -25.28 8.68 18.58
N ALA A 52 -25.38 8.87 17.27
CA ALA A 52 -24.21 9.00 16.38
C ALA A 52 -23.29 10.17 16.77
N GLU A 53 -22.31 9.92 17.65
CA GLU A 53 -21.20 10.81 17.91
C GLU A 53 -20.42 11.04 16.63
N THR A 54 -20.02 12.29 16.39
CA THR A 54 -19.15 12.68 15.29
C THR A 54 -17.83 11.90 15.38
N LYS A 55 -17.61 11.02 14.41
CA LYS A 55 -16.35 10.26 14.29
C LYS A 55 -15.19 11.21 13.97
N SER A 56 -13.96 10.85 14.36
CA SER A 56 -12.76 11.61 13.94
C SER A 56 -12.60 11.58 12.42
N VAL A 57 -11.87 12.54 11.87
CA VAL A 57 -11.44 12.61 10.47
C VAL A 57 -10.92 11.26 9.98
N SER A 58 -9.96 10.64 10.69
CA SER A 58 -9.37 9.37 10.25
C SER A 58 -10.36 8.20 10.31
N LYS A 59 -11.34 8.25 11.21
CA LYS A 59 -12.44 7.27 11.25
C LYS A 59 -13.48 7.49 10.16
N GLN A 60 -13.76 8.73 9.76
CA GLN A 60 -14.65 9.06 8.64
C GLN A 60 -14.01 8.70 7.28
N VAL A 61 -12.75 9.10 7.07
CA VAL A 61 -11.65 8.27 6.54
C VAL A 61 -12.01 6.82 6.21
N ASN A 62 -11.88 6.03 7.27
CA ASN A 62 -12.17 4.61 7.39
C ASN A 62 -13.65 4.22 7.34
N ASP A 63 -14.61 5.08 7.01
CA ASP A 63 -15.98 4.65 6.73
C ASP A 63 -16.33 4.71 5.22
N ILE A 64 -15.61 5.53 4.45
CA ILE A 64 -15.99 5.93 3.08
C ILE A 64 -15.33 5.12 2.02
N LEU A 65 -14.07 4.81 2.20
CA LEU A 65 -13.36 3.88 1.35
C LEU A 65 -14.22 2.53 1.11
N ASP A 66 -15.20 2.15 1.97
CA ASP A 66 -16.04 0.92 1.97
C ASP A 66 -17.27 1.16 1.08
N ALA A 67 -17.36 2.37 0.52
CA ALA A 67 -18.35 2.79 -0.42
C ALA A 67 -18.32 1.89 -1.64
N LYS A 68 -19.52 1.57 -2.09
CA LYS A 68 -19.76 0.87 -3.35
C LYS A 68 -20.75 1.70 -4.13
N ASN A 69 -20.63 1.68 -5.45
CA ASN A 69 -21.53 2.44 -6.32
C ASN A 69 -21.56 3.93 -5.94
N ALA A 70 -20.40 4.57 -5.99
CA ALA A 70 -20.21 5.96 -5.61
C ALA A 70 -19.60 6.77 -6.74
N ASP A 71 -20.06 8.01 -6.90
CA ASP A 71 -19.33 8.99 -7.69
C ASP A 71 -18.38 9.73 -6.75
N VAL A 72 -17.11 9.76 -7.12
CA VAL A 72 -16.05 10.45 -6.40
C VAL A 72 -15.54 11.58 -7.28
N THR A 73 -15.57 12.80 -6.76
CA THR A 73 -14.91 13.95 -7.40
C THR A 73 -13.87 14.47 -6.44
N ALA A 74 -12.61 14.48 -6.86
CA ALA A 74 -11.50 15.06 -6.13
C ALA A 74 -10.96 16.24 -6.91
N ASN A 75 -11.11 17.45 -6.38
CA ASN A 75 -10.45 18.63 -6.90
C ASN A 75 -9.18 18.87 -6.09
N PHE A 76 -8.12 19.30 -6.77
CA PHE A 76 -6.90 19.75 -6.13
C PHE A 76 -6.40 21.02 -6.81
N LYS A 77 -5.77 21.86 -6.01
CA LYS A 77 -5.06 23.05 -6.44
C LYS A 77 -3.72 23.07 -5.71
N ALA A 78 -2.65 23.27 -6.46
CA ALA A 78 -1.34 23.53 -5.92
C ALA A 78 -0.85 24.86 -6.48
N ASN A 79 -0.55 25.79 -5.59
CA ASN A 79 0.06 27.06 -5.91
C ASN A 79 1.45 27.09 -5.26
N VAL A 80 2.49 27.16 -6.09
CA VAL A 80 3.87 27.18 -5.63
C VAL A 80 4.53 28.44 -6.17
N LYS A 81 5.24 29.17 -5.31
CA LYS A 81 5.91 30.44 -5.64
C LYS A 81 7.31 30.47 -5.05
N GLY A 82 8.20 31.21 -5.69
CA GLY A 82 9.60 31.39 -5.27
C GLY A 82 10.57 30.74 -6.26
N GLU A 83 11.70 31.42 -6.47
CA GLU A 83 12.69 31.10 -7.51
C GLU A 83 13.28 29.69 -7.33
N GLU A 84 13.72 29.36 -6.11
CA GLU A 84 14.37 28.09 -5.80
C GLU A 84 13.43 26.87 -5.91
N VAL A 85 12.15 27.01 -5.55
CA VAL A 85 11.18 25.90 -5.66
C VAL A 85 10.65 25.75 -7.08
N ALA A 86 10.47 26.83 -7.83
CA ALA A 86 10.15 26.74 -9.25
C ALA A 86 11.26 26.00 -10.01
N GLU A 87 12.52 26.34 -9.73
CA GLU A 87 13.68 25.68 -10.30
C GLU A 87 13.77 24.21 -9.89
N GLN A 88 13.65 23.90 -8.59
CA GLN A 88 13.75 22.53 -8.11
C GLN A 88 12.57 21.65 -8.55
N LEU A 89 11.36 22.22 -8.66
CA LEU A 89 10.19 21.52 -9.17
C LEU A 89 10.32 21.28 -10.69
N TYR A 90 10.84 22.25 -11.44
CA TYR A 90 11.23 22.06 -12.84
C TYR A 90 12.27 20.94 -12.98
N ARG A 91 13.34 20.96 -12.17
CA ARG A 91 14.36 19.90 -12.11
C ARG A 91 13.75 18.55 -11.73
N THR A 92 12.80 18.51 -10.81
CA THR A 92 12.11 17.28 -10.37
C THR A 92 11.16 16.75 -11.45
N PHE A 93 10.39 17.60 -12.13
CA PHE A 93 9.57 17.18 -13.27
C PHE A 93 10.44 16.68 -14.42
N ARG A 94 11.60 17.31 -14.65
CA ARG A 94 12.62 16.84 -15.58
C ARG A 94 13.15 15.47 -15.16
N GLN A 95 13.52 15.26 -13.90
CA GLN A 95 13.94 13.94 -13.39
C GLN A 95 12.83 12.89 -13.47
N LEU A 96 11.59 13.26 -13.14
CA LEU A 96 10.44 12.36 -13.22
C LEU A 96 10.12 12.00 -14.65
N ALA A 97 10.39 12.86 -15.63
CA ALA A 97 10.22 12.56 -17.04
C ALA A 97 11.44 11.79 -17.61
N PHE A 98 12.64 12.00 -17.09
CA PHE A 98 13.93 11.52 -17.61
C PHE A 98 14.78 10.89 -16.51
N ASP A 99 14.88 9.57 -16.55
CA ASP A 99 15.61 8.68 -15.64
C ASP A 99 17.06 9.17 -15.35
N TYR A 100 17.54 8.92 -14.12
CA TYR A 100 18.47 9.76 -13.33
C TYR A 100 19.94 9.80 -13.83
N ASN A 101 20.35 8.98 -14.80
CA ASN A 101 21.77 8.59 -14.95
C ASN A 101 22.64 9.34 -15.98
N SER A 102 22.24 10.51 -16.46
CA SER A 102 23.14 11.31 -17.31
C SER A 102 23.14 12.76 -16.88
N ASP A 103 24.33 13.32 -16.66
CA ASP A 103 24.50 14.78 -16.72
C ASP A 103 24.01 15.22 -18.10
N TYR A 104 22.96 16.04 -18.11
CA TYR A 104 22.37 16.56 -19.35
C TYR A 104 23.02 17.88 -19.79
N GLY A 105 24.01 18.33 -19.03
CA GLY A 105 24.91 19.41 -19.34
C GLY A 105 25.82 19.76 -18.16
N SER A 106 26.93 20.41 -18.44
CA SER A 106 27.87 20.99 -17.47
C SER A 106 27.79 22.51 -17.57
N TYR A 107 28.12 23.21 -16.48
CA TYR A 107 28.43 24.63 -16.57
C TYR A 107 29.92 24.76 -16.91
N GLU A 108 30.22 25.29 -18.08
CA GLU A 108 31.57 25.62 -18.54
C GLU A 108 31.62 27.13 -18.75
N ASP A 109 32.54 27.81 -18.06
CA ASP A 109 32.70 29.28 -18.11
C ASP A 109 31.39 30.06 -17.87
N GLY A 110 30.56 29.59 -16.93
CA GLY A 110 29.27 30.22 -16.59
C GLY A 110 28.15 29.96 -17.58
N LYS A 111 28.36 29.15 -18.62
CA LYS A 111 27.34 28.78 -19.62
C LYS A 111 26.94 27.32 -19.49
N LEU A 112 25.64 27.04 -19.60
CA LEU A 112 25.12 25.67 -19.61
C LEU A 112 25.42 25.01 -20.97
N VAL A 113 26.35 24.06 -20.99
CA VAL A 113 26.67 23.22 -22.15
C VAL A 113 25.88 21.93 -22.04
N LEU A 114 24.87 21.72 -22.90
CA LEU A 114 24.05 20.51 -22.87
C LEU A 114 24.78 19.30 -23.46
N THR A 115 24.57 18.11 -22.89
CA THR A 115 24.94 16.87 -23.56
C THR A 115 23.99 16.56 -24.70
N LYS A 116 24.34 15.61 -25.57
CA LYS A 116 23.50 15.21 -26.72
C LYS A 116 22.09 14.80 -26.29
N GLU A 117 21.93 14.08 -25.17
CA GLU A 117 20.60 13.73 -24.67
C GLU A 117 19.85 14.96 -24.14
N GLY A 118 20.56 15.90 -23.52
CA GLY A 118 20.01 17.16 -23.00
C GLY A 118 19.51 18.07 -24.12
N GLU A 119 20.30 18.21 -25.18
CA GLU A 119 19.96 18.96 -26.39
C GLU A 119 18.76 18.32 -27.13
N ALA A 120 18.75 16.99 -27.28
CA ALA A 120 17.62 16.28 -27.88
C ALA A 120 16.31 16.49 -27.08
N PHE A 121 16.38 16.52 -25.75
CA PHE A 121 15.24 16.83 -24.90
C PHE A 121 14.79 18.28 -25.01
N TYR A 122 15.72 19.23 -24.92
CA TYR A 122 15.43 20.65 -25.10
C TYR A 122 14.70 20.88 -26.43
N ASN A 123 15.21 20.28 -27.51
CA ASN A 123 14.59 20.34 -28.84
C ASN A 123 13.18 19.72 -28.87
N ARG A 124 12.91 18.63 -28.13
CA ARG A 124 11.54 18.10 -27.99
C ARG A 124 10.60 19.06 -27.25
N MET A 125 11.05 19.68 -26.16
CA MET A 125 10.24 20.63 -25.40
C MET A 125 9.99 21.94 -26.15
N LEU A 126 10.97 22.38 -26.92
CA LEU A 126 10.85 23.50 -27.86
C LEU A 126 9.86 23.17 -28.99
N LYS A 127 9.91 21.94 -29.54
CA LYS A 127 8.91 21.43 -30.49
C LYS A 127 7.50 21.37 -29.88
N LEU A 128 7.36 21.07 -28.60
CA LEU A 128 6.09 21.17 -27.87
C LEU A 128 5.71 22.61 -27.49
N GLY A 129 6.57 23.61 -27.71
CA GLY A 129 6.30 24.99 -27.29
C GLY A 129 6.26 25.21 -25.78
N ILE A 130 6.86 24.29 -25.00
CA ILE A 130 6.90 24.35 -23.53
C ILE A 130 8.13 25.15 -23.06
N ALA A 131 9.25 25.06 -23.78
CA ALA A 131 10.43 25.90 -23.54
C ALA A 131 10.36 27.12 -24.47
N SER A 132 9.84 28.25 -23.99
CA SER A 132 9.65 29.46 -24.81
C SER A 132 10.47 30.68 -24.37
N GLY A 133 11.41 30.54 -23.44
CA GLY A 133 12.43 31.56 -23.22
C GLY A 133 13.67 30.91 -22.65
N LEU A 134 14.83 31.23 -23.18
CA LEU A 134 16.09 31.14 -22.45
C LEU A 134 16.49 32.58 -22.09
N ASN A 135 17.04 32.84 -20.91
CA ASN A 135 17.69 34.12 -20.63
C ASN A 135 18.94 34.27 -21.52
N GLU A 136 19.61 35.42 -21.46
CA GLU A 136 20.81 35.70 -22.27
C GLU A 136 21.93 34.67 -22.03
N ASP A 137 21.88 33.93 -20.93
CA ASP A 137 22.83 32.88 -20.51
C ASP A 137 22.40 31.46 -20.92
N GLY A 138 21.26 31.30 -21.59
CA GLY A 138 20.79 29.99 -22.08
C GLY A 138 19.96 29.19 -21.06
N GLU A 139 19.46 29.82 -19.99
CA GLU A 139 18.67 29.18 -18.95
C GLU A 139 17.16 29.34 -19.17
N PRO A 140 16.34 28.29 -18.99
CA PRO A 140 14.88 28.37 -19.18
C PRO A 140 14.24 29.52 -18.38
N ILE A 141 13.68 30.52 -19.07
CA ILE A 141 12.81 31.54 -18.48
C ILE A 141 11.44 30.91 -18.23
N GLY A 142 11.13 30.65 -16.96
CA GLY A 142 9.78 30.39 -16.47
C GLY A 142 9.74 29.29 -15.41
N ALA A 143 9.11 29.47 -14.25
CA ALA A 143 8.11 30.45 -13.86
C ALA A 143 8.14 30.67 -12.35
N ASP A 144 8.19 31.92 -11.91
CA ASP A 144 8.14 32.31 -10.48
C ASP A 144 6.88 31.81 -9.75
N VAL A 145 5.88 31.31 -10.50
CA VAL A 145 4.61 30.78 -9.99
C VAL A 145 4.14 29.57 -10.81
N LEU A 146 4.02 28.40 -10.17
CA LEU A 146 3.23 27.28 -10.69
C LEU A 146 1.81 27.35 -10.09
N ASP A 147 0.82 27.69 -10.91
CA ASP A 147 -0.61 27.53 -10.58
C ASP A 147 -1.18 26.33 -11.33
N LEU A 148 -1.26 25.20 -10.65
CA LEU A 148 -1.83 23.97 -11.18
C LEU A 148 -3.18 23.70 -10.52
N LYS A 149 -4.20 23.52 -11.34
CA LYS A 149 -5.50 22.99 -10.90
C LYS A 149 -5.76 21.69 -11.62
N GLY A 150 -6.27 20.72 -10.88
CA GLY A 150 -6.74 19.49 -11.47
C GLY A 150 -8.01 19.01 -10.81
N THR A 151 -8.81 18.32 -11.61
CA THR A 151 -10.02 17.65 -11.14
C THR A 151 -9.94 16.20 -11.57
N VAL A 152 -9.97 15.29 -10.61
CA VAL A 152 -10.14 13.86 -10.82
C VAL A 152 -11.61 13.54 -10.62
N LYS A 153 -12.26 13.02 -11.66
CA LYS A 153 -13.61 12.45 -11.56
C LYS A 153 -13.50 10.95 -11.68
N SER A 154 -14.06 10.24 -10.71
CA SER A 154 -14.13 8.80 -10.71
C SER A 154 -15.57 8.33 -10.51
N SER A 155 -15.98 7.35 -11.32
CA SER A 155 -17.20 6.60 -11.05
C SER A 155 -16.78 5.22 -10.57
N VAL A 156 -16.92 5.02 -9.26
CA VAL A 156 -16.53 3.79 -8.57
C VAL A 156 -17.72 2.85 -8.57
N ILE A 157 -17.66 1.83 -9.40
CA ILE A 157 -18.64 0.75 -9.40
C ILE A 157 -18.34 -0.16 -8.19
N ASP A 158 -17.07 -0.58 -8.07
CA ASP A 158 -16.49 -1.25 -6.91
C ASP A 158 -14.96 -1.06 -6.86
N SER A 159 -14.28 -1.63 -5.86
CA SER A 159 -12.81 -1.53 -5.70
C SER A 159 -12.01 -2.22 -6.82
N GLN A 160 -12.68 -2.90 -7.75
CA GLN A 160 -12.05 -3.57 -8.89
C GLN A 160 -12.43 -2.92 -10.23
N ASN A 161 -13.37 -1.98 -10.26
CA ASN A 161 -13.90 -1.38 -11.48
C ASN A 161 -14.17 0.11 -11.28
N PHE A 162 -13.34 0.96 -11.89
CA PHE A 162 -13.56 2.41 -11.88
C PHE A 162 -13.08 3.05 -13.17
N ASN A 163 -13.77 4.13 -13.54
CA ASN A 163 -13.28 5.07 -14.55
C ASN A 163 -12.64 6.24 -13.83
N LEU A 164 -11.57 6.79 -14.39
CA LEU A 164 -10.90 7.97 -13.88
C LEU A 164 -10.66 8.94 -15.03
N ASP A 165 -11.19 10.14 -14.86
CA ASP A 165 -10.93 11.26 -15.75
C ASP A 165 -10.15 12.33 -14.99
N LEU A 166 -8.94 12.63 -15.46
CA LEU A 166 -8.15 13.75 -14.98
C LEU A 166 -8.36 14.93 -15.92
N TYR A 167 -8.83 16.03 -15.36
CA TYR A 167 -8.86 17.33 -16.00
C TYR A 167 -7.72 18.15 -15.43
N LEU A 168 -6.98 18.83 -16.30
CA LEU A 168 -5.89 19.72 -15.91
C LEU A 168 -6.17 21.12 -16.46
N GLN A 169 -5.79 22.11 -15.69
CA GLN A 169 -5.73 23.50 -16.09
C GLN A 169 -4.34 24.03 -15.76
N LEU A 170 -3.58 24.38 -16.80
CA LEU A 170 -2.28 25.04 -16.67
C LEU A 170 -2.48 26.55 -16.77
N ALA A 171 -1.98 27.33 -15.80
CA ALA A 171 -2.02 28.80 -15.78
C ALA A 171 -3.41 29.39 -16.18
N LYS A 172 -3.44 30.34 -17.13
CA LYS A 172 -4.67 30.96 -17.68
C LYS A 172 -5.39 30.10 -18.74
N GLY A 173 -4.94 28.87 -18.96
CA GLY A 173 -5.55 27.94 -19.93
C GLY A 173 -6.94 27.46 -19.51
N LYS A 174 -7.64 26.80 -20.43
CA LYS A 174 -8.94 26.17 -20.12
C LYS A 174 -8.73 24.88 -19.32
N ASN A 175 -9.66 24.58 -18.42
CA ASN A 175 -9.69 23.28 -17.77
C ASN A 175 -10.16 22.23 -18.78
N ALA A 176 -9.26 21.34 -19.17
CA ALA A 176 -9.51 20.37 -20.23
C ALA A 176 -9.20 18.96 -19.76
N LYS A 177 -9.91 17.98 -20.34
CA LYS A 177 -9.70 16.57 -20.04
C LYS A 177 -8.31 16.18 -20.55
N ALA A 178 -7.41 15.81 -19.65
CA ALA A 178 -6.03 15.49 -19.99
C ALA A 178 -5.79 13.98 -20.04
N ILE A 179 -6.40 13.21 -19.14
CA ILE A 179 -6.23 11.76 -19.09
C ILE A 179 -7.59 11.11 -18.86
N SER A 180 -7.85 10.01 -19.56
CA SER A 180 -8.97 9.11 -19.26
C SER A 180 -8.42 7.70 -19.08
N LEU A 181 -8.78 7.08 -17.96
CA LEU A 181 -8.34 5.76 -17.58
C LEU A 181 -9.56 4.90 -17.21
N ASN A 182 -9.61 3.69 -17.74
CA ASN A 182 -10.52 2.65 -17.27
C ASN A 182 -9.72 1.56 -16.56
N TYR A 183 -10.03 1.34 -15.29
CA TYR A 183 -9.53 0.22 -14.51
C TYR A 183 -10.62 -0.83 -14.39
N ASN A 184 -10.30 -2.06 -14.81
CA ASN A 184 -11.18 -3.21 -14.72
C ASN A 184 -10.38 -4.45 -14.34
N ASN A 185 -10.48 -4.81 -13.07
CA ASN A 185 -9.91 -6.02 -12.47
C ASN A 185 -8.41 -6.22 -12.82
N GLY A 186 -7.62 -5.16 -12.60
CA GLY A 186 -6.18 -5.15 -12.88
C GLY A 186 -5.82 -4.83 -14.33
N LYS A 187 -6.79 -4.81 -15.25
CA LYS A 187 -6.59 -4.28 -16.61
C LYS A 187 -6.83 -2.78 -16.64
N ILE A 188 -5.98 -2.07 -17.36
CA ILE A 188 -5.92 -0.62 -17.36
C ILE A 188 -5.85 -0.17 -18.80
N LYS A 189 -6.84 0.61 -19.20
CA LYS A 189 -6.89 1.25 -20.50
C LYS A 189 -6.67 2.73 -20.32
N ILE A 190 -5.70 3.28 -21.02
CA ILE A 190 -5.39 4.72 -21.01
C ILE A 190 -5.71 5.26 -22.40
N ASN A 191 -6.57 6.27 -22.46
CA ASN A 191 -6.84 7.00 -23.70
C ASN A 191 -5.74 8.06 -23.90
N LEU A 192 -4.88 7.82 -24.87
CA LEU A 192 -3.79 8.72 -25.26
C LEU A 192 -4.28 9.85 -26.17
N GLY A 193 -5.38 9.66 -26.90
CA GLY A 193 -6.01 10.71 -27.70
C GLY A 193 -6.48 11.92 -26.87
N THR A 194 -6.96 11.68 -25.64
CA THR A 194 -7.29 12.74 -24.68
C THR A 194 -6.05 13.56 -24.30
N LEU A 195 -4.91 12.90 -24.06
CA LEU A 195 -3.65 13.57 -23.73
C LEU A 195 -3.14 14.41 -24.90
N VAL A 196 -3.16 13.85 -26.10
CA VAL A 196 -2.75 14.55 -27.32
C VAL A 196 -3.65 15.75 -27.61
N SER A 197 -4.96 15.63 -27.38
CA SER A 197 -5.91 16.75 -27.51
C SER A 197 -5.63 17.86 -26.50
N PHE A 198 -5.34 17.50 -25.25
CA PHE A 198 -4.96 18.45 -24.20
C PHE A 198 -3.66 19.19 -24.54
N VAL A 199 -2.61 18.47 -24.94
CA VAL A 199 -1.33 19.06 -25.35
C VAL A 199 -1.52 19.95 -26.57
N LYS A 200 -2.34 19.55 -27.55
CA LYS A 200 -2.70 20.38 -28.71
C LYS A 200 -3.36 21.68 -28.30
N GLU A 201 -4.34 21.65 -27.40
CA GLU A 201 -5.01 22.86 -26.92
C GLU A 201 -4.06 23.79 -26.16
N TYR A 202 -3.13 23.22 -25.38
CA TYR A 202 -2.15 24.00 -24.62
C TYR A 202 -1.05 24.63 -25.50
N THR A 203 -0.54 23.88 -26.48
CA THR A 203 0.65 24.24 -27.27
C THR A 203 0.33 24.86 -28.62
N GLY A 204 -0.92 24.73 -29.09
CA GLY A 204 -1.34 25.10 -30.44
C GLY A 204 -0.76 24.22 -31.56
N ARG A 205 -0.04 23.14 -31.23
CA ARG A 205 0.63 22.24 -32.20
C ARG A 205 -0.33 21.27 -32.88
N THR A 206 0.09 20.71 -34.02
CA THR A 206 -0.68 19.64 -34.67
C THR A 206 -0.54 18.33 -33.91
N VAL A 207 -1.46 17.39 -34.16
CA VAL A 207 -1.42 16.04 -33.56
C VAL A 207 -0.13 15.30 -33.93
N ASN A 208 0.32 15.43 -35.19
CA ASN A 208 1.55 14.79 -35.65
C ASN A 208 2.77 15.38 -34.97
N ASP A 209 2.85 16.71 -34.85
CA ASP A 209 3.95 17.38 -34.14
C ASP A 209 4.06 16.89 -32.69
N ILE A 210 2.93 16.62 -32.04
CA ILE A 210 2.87 16.13 -30.66
C ILE A 210 3.33 14.67 -30.60
N TYR A 211 2.86 13.79 -31.49
CA TYR A 211 3.32 12.40 -31.53
C TYR A 211 4.83 12.32 -31.82
N ASP A 212 5.31 13.10 -32.79
CA ASP A 212 6.71 13.19 -33.16
C ASP A 212 7.56 13.75 -32.01
N ALA A 213 7.09 14.80 -31.33
CA ALA A 213 7.80 15.39 -30.21
C ALA A 213 7.78 14.51 -28.94
N LEU A 214 6.73 13.71 -28.73
CA LEU A 214 6.67 12.74 -27.64
C LEU A 214 7.41 11.42 -27.97
N GLU A 215 7.80 11.22 -29.23
CA GLU A 215 8.38 9.97 -29.75
C GLU A 215 7.54 8.74 -29.36
N ILE A 216 6.21 8.88 -29.35
CA ILE A 216 5.28 7.78 -29.12
C ILE A 216 4.59 7.43 -30.45
N PRO A 217 4.38 6.13 -30.74
CA PRO A 217 3.60 5.75 -31.91
C PRO A 217 2.20 6.37 -31.81
N ALA A 218 1.56 6.62 -32.95
CA ALA A 218 0.20 7.15 -33.04
C ALA A 218 -0.83 6.09 -32.58
N ILE A 219 -0.77 5.72 -31.31
CA ILE A 219 -1.67 4.79 -30.64
C ILE A 219 -2.69 5.59 -29.84
N GLU A 220 -3.97 5.29 -30.04
CA GLU A 220 -5.07 5.99 -29.34
C GLU A 220 -5.32 5.43 -27.93
N GLU A 221 -5.05 4.14 -27.73
CA GLU A 221 -5.30 3.44 -26.46
C GLU A 221 -4.12 2.54 -26.09
N LEU A 222 -3.70 2.62 -24.83
CA LEU A 222 -2.75 1.69 -24.22
C LEU A 222 -3.50 0.78 -23.23
N THR A 223 -3.43 -0.54 -23.44
CA THR A 223 -3.97 -1.54 -22.49
C THR A 223 -2.84 -2.24 -21.74
N LEU A 224 -2.90 -2.24 -20.41
CA LEU A 224 -1.94 -2.90 -19.52
C LEU A 224 -2.68 -3.86 -18.57
N ASN A 225 -2.01 -4.94 -18.16
CA ASN A 225 -2.45 -5.74 -17.03
C ASN A 225 -1.52 -5.45 -15.85
N GLY A 226 -1.89 -4.48 -15.02
CA GLY A 226 -1.03 -3.95 -13.95
C GLY A 226 -0.56 -5.01 -12.95
N ILE A 227 -1.40 -6.01 -12.64
CA ILE A 227 -1.02 -7.10 -11.71
C ILE A 227 -0.04 -8.07 -12.37
N ASN A 228 -0.22 -8.38 -13.65
CA ASN A 228 0.73 -9.22 -14.36
C ASN A 228 2.07 -8.52 -14.54
N GLU A 229 2.05 -7.23 -14.91
CA GLU A 229 3.28 -6.43 -15.05
C GLU A 229 3.99 -6.28 -13.71
N LEU A 230 3.26 -6.05 -12.59
CA LEU A 230 3.85 -6.04 -11.24
C LEU A 230 4.53 -7.37 -10.91
N ASN A 231 3.84 -8.50 -11.10
CA ASN A 231 4.42 -9.82 -10.83
C ASN A 231 5.62 -10.11 -11.75
N LYS A 232 5.60 -9.65 -12.99
CA LYS A 232 6.72 -9.79 -13.93
C LYS A 232 7.91 -8.96 -13.47
N TYR A 233 7.68 -7.70 -13.09
CA TYR A 233 8.72 -6.82 -12.55
C TYR A 233 9.37 -7.42 -11.31
N LEU A 234 8.56 -7.85 -10.34
CA LEU A 234 9.06 -8.49 -9.12
C LEU A 234 9.90 -9.75 -9.41
N LYS A 235 9.55 -10.51 -10.45
CA LYS A 235 10.29 -11.70 -10.87
C LYS A 235 11.59 -11.44 -11.62
N SER A 236 11.67 -10.40 -12.43
CA SER A 236 12.77 -10.24 -13.39
C SER A 236 13.69 -9.07 -13.06
N GLU A 237 13.17 -8.03 -12.41
CA GLU A 237 13.87 -6.75 -12.27
C GLU A 237 14.28 -6.44 -10.82
N LEU A 238 13.53 -6.94 -9.82
CA LEU A 238 13.81 -6.65 -8.41
C LEU A 238 15.16 -7.23 -7.92
N GLY A 239 15.65 -8.28 -8.57
CA GLY A 239 17.00 -8.83 -8.37
C GLY A 239 17.33 -9.14 -6.90
N ILE A 240 16.44 -9.82 -6.19
CA ILE A 240 16.61 -10.15 -4.76
C ILE A 240 17.87 -10.99 -4.57
N ARG A 241 18.81 -10.51 -3.75
CA ARG A 241 20.00 -11.29 -3.40
C ARG A 241 19.69 -12.22 -2.25
N GLU A 242 20.15 -13.47 -2.38
CA GLU A 242 20.15 -14.41 -1.27
C GLU A 242 21.04 -13.86 -0.14
N VAL A 243 20.64 -14.09 1.11
CA VAL A 243 21.47 -13.76 2.28
C VAL A 243 22.12 -15.06 2.74
N LEU A 244 23.45 -15.13 2.64
CA LEU A 244 24.21 -16.33 3.03
C LEU A 244 24.50 -16.32 4.53
N SER A 245 24.92 -15.17 5.04
CA SER A 245 25.18 -14.95 6.46
C SER A 245 24.99 -13.48 6.81
N TYR A 246 24.90 -13.18 8.11
CA TYR A 246 24.83 -11.83 8.62
C TYR A 246 25.49 -11.77 10.00
N THR A 247 25.95 -10.58 10.37
CA THR A 247 26.42 -10.25 11.72
C THR A 247 25.53 -9.17 12.31
N VAL A 248 25.53 -9.07 13.63
CA VAL A 248 24.79 -8.04 14.37
C VAL A 248 25.73 -7.32 15.31
N TYR A 249 25.36 -6.11 15.73
CA TYR A 249 26.09 -5.42 16.77
C TYR A 249 25.95 -6.17 18.10
N THR A 250 27.05 -6.30 18.84
CA THR A 250 27.13 -6.92 20.17
C THR A 250 27.68 -5.95 21.20
N GLU A 251 27.69 -6.35 22.47
CA GLU A 251 28.32 -5.56 23.56
C GLU A 251 29.84 -5.37 23.33
N GLU A 252 30.47 -6.28 22.59
CA GLU A 252 31.90 -6.22 22.25
C GLU A 252 32.23 -5.10 21.25
N ASP A 253 31.22 -4.54 20.57
CA ASP A 253 31.41 -3.48 19.57
C ASP A 253 31.57 -2.08 20.16
N GLY A 254 31.40 -1.93 21.48
CA GLY A 254 31.60 -0.66 22.20
C GLY A 254 30.31 0.03 22.66
N GLU A 255 30.46 0.99 23.57
CA GLU A 255 29.34 1.74 24.15
C GLU A 255 28.63 2.66 23.15
N ASP A 256 29.34 3.15 22.13
CA ASP A 256 28.82 4.05 21.09
C ASP A 256 27.76 3.40 20.20
N VAL A 257 27.70 2.07 20.18
CA VAL A 257 26.70 1.28 19.46
C VAL A 257 25.76 0.48 20.37
N ALA A 258 25.72 0.78 21.67
CA ALA A 258 24.87 0.08 22.63
C ALA A 258 23.38 0.07 22.21
N ASP A 259 22.86 1.17 21.69
CA ASP A 259 21.47 1.27 21.20
C ASP A 259 21.20 0.41 19.94
N LYS A 260 22.25 -0.05 19.26
CA LYS A 260 22.19 -0.85 18.04
C LYS A 260 22.36 -2.34 18.28
N ILE A 261 22.57 -2.78 19.53
CA ILE A 261 22.77 -4.20 19.84
C ILE A 261 21.65 -5.08 19.24
N GLY A 262 22.06 -6.11 18.50
CA GLY A 262 21.16 -7.01 17.79
C GLY A 262 20.59 -6.48 16.46
N CYS A 263 20.95 -5.26 16.05
CA CYS A 263 20.69 -4.74 14.71
C CYS A 263 21.75 -5.24 13.73
N ILE A 264 21.43 -5.23 12.43
CA ILE A 264 22.34 -5.70 11.38
C ILE A 264 23.62 -4.86 11.35
N LYS A 265 24.77 -5.53 11.47
CA LYS A 265 26.10 -4.93 11.35
C LYS A 265 26.64 -5.11 9.93
N ASP A 266 26.66 -6.35 9.46
CA ASP A 266 27.08 -6.69 8.10
C ASP A 266 26.25 -7.85 7.53
N VAL A 267 26.16 -7.93 6.21
CA VAL A 267 25.40 -8.95 5.49
C VAL A 267 26.22 -9.48 4.32
N ASN A 268 26.44 -10.79 4.31
CA ASN A 268 27.06 -11.47 3.18
C ASN A 268 25.98 -11.93 2.20
N TYR A 269 26.01 -11.38 1.00
CA TYR A 269 25.05 -11.69 -0.04
C TYR A 269 25.57 -12.73 -1.01
N GLY A 270 24.69 -13.63 -1.42
CA GLY A 270 24.92 -14.60 -2.47
C GLY A 270 24.49 -14.10 -3.84
N GLU A 271 24.17 -15.06 -4.70
CA GLU A 271 23.63 -14.78 -6.03
C GLU A 271 22.22 -14.19 -5.97
N LYS A 272 21.78 -13.64 -7.11
CA LYS A 272 20.39 -13.21 -7.26
C LYS A 272 19.48 -14.44 -7.31
N MET A 273 18.43 -14.41 -6.52
CA MET A 273 17.32 -15.37 -6.59
C MET A 273 16.09 -14.70 -7.22
N TYR A 274 15.24 -15.52 -7.83
CA TYR A 274 14.04 -15.07 -8.52
C TYR A 274 12.80 -15.81 -7.96
N PRO A 275 12.24 -15.34 -6.83
CA PRO A 275 11.08 -15.94 -6.21
C PRO A 275 9.87 -15.94 -7.13
N ASN A 276 8.96 -16.90 -6.94
CA ASN A 276 7.80 -17.00 -7.80
C ASN A 276 6.68 -16.07 -7.32
N PHE A 277 6.81 -14.77 -7.60
CA PHE A 277 5.75 -13.80 -7.29
C PHE A 277 4.45 -14.12 -8.02
N ASN A 278 3.34 -14.19 -7.27
CA ASN A 278 2.02 -14.42 -7.83
C ASN A 278 0.96 -13.72 -6.96
N ILE A 279 1.18 -12.44 -6.75
CA ILE A 279 0.33 -11.56 -5.96
C ILE A 279 -0.93 -11.28 -6.76
N SER A 280 -2.11 -11.54 -6.17
CA SER A 280 -3.38 -11.17 -6.77
C SER A 280 -3.77 -9.72 -6.45
N SER A 281 -4.66 -9.13 -7.24
CA SER A 281 -5.29 -7.83 -6.96
C SER A 281 -5.93 -7.80 -5.57
N GLU A 282 -6.66 -8.86 -5.19
CA GLU A 282 -7.30 -8.97 -3.88
C GLU A 282 -6.28 -8.96 -2.73
N GLN A 283 -5.16 -9.69 -2.87
CA GLN A 283 -4.12 -9.74 -1.86
C GLN A 283 -3.42 -8.39 -1.71
N LEU A 284 -3.05 -7.76 -2.83
CA LEU A 284 -2.41 -6.44 -2.83
C LEU A 284 -3.30 -5.39 -2.16
N MET A 285 -4.58 -5.33 -2.55
CA MET A 285 -5.55 -4.39 -1.97
C MET A 285 -5.80 -4.65 -0.49
N SER A 286 -5.88 -5.91 -0.07
CA SER A 286 -6.04 -6.25 1.35
C SER A 286 -4.83 -5.83 2.18
N THR A 287 -3.62 -6.12 1.70
CA THR A 287 -2.37 -5.73 2.39
C THR A 287 -2.24 -4.21 2.46
N GLY A 288 -2.46 -3.49 1.36
CA GLY A 288 -2.39 -2.03 1.32
C GLY A 288 -3.37 -1.37 2.31
N LYS A 289 -4.59 -1.89 2.37
CA LYS A 289 -5.60 -1.44 3.32
C LYS A 289 -5.23 -1.69 4.79
N ASP A 290 -4.68 -2.87 5.09
CA ASP A 290 -4.27 -3.18 6.46
C ASP A 290 -3.09 -2.28 6.90
N LEU A 291 -2.20 -1.92 5.98
CA LEU A 291 -1.13 -0.95 6.20
C LEU A 291 -1.68 0.47 6.38
N LEU A 292 -2.67 0.89 5.59
CA LEU A 292 -3.30 2.20 5.73
C LEU A 292 -3.99 2.36 7.08
N ALA A 293 -4.71 1.33 7.54
CA ALA A 293 -5.37 1.36 8.85
C ALA A 293 -4.35 1.56 9.99
N LEU A 294 -3.16 0.97 9.87
CA LEU A 294 -2.06 1.16 10.82
C LEU A 294 -1.60 2.63 10.85
N VAL A 295 -1.39 3.25 9.68
CA VAL A 295 -1.01 4.67 9.57
C VAL A 295 -2.08 5.60 10.14
N LEU A 296 -3.36 5.36 9.83
CA LEU A 296 -4.46 6.20 10.30
C LEU A 296 -4.64 6.14 11.82
N ASN A 297 -4.39 4.99 12.46
CA ASN A 297 -4.40 4.89 13.91
C ASN A 297 -3.29 5.72 14.56
N THR A 298 -2.09 5.76 13.96
CA THR A 298 -1.00 6.63 14.40
C THR A 298 -1.33 8.11 14.20
N ALA A 299 -1.99 8.44 13.08
CA ALA A 299 -2.44 9.79 12.78
C ALA A 299 -3.51 10.28 13.78
N ASP A 300 -4.49 9.45 14.15
CA ASP A 300 -5.52 9.79 15.15
C ASP A 300 -4.90 10.19 16.51
N TYR A 301 -3.90 9.44 16.98
CA TYR A 301 -3.20 9.77 18.23
C TYR A 301 -2.46 11.12 18.15
N THR A 302 -1.86 11.40 16.99
CA THR A 302 -1.05 12.60 16.76
C THR A 302 -1.93 13.83 16.57
N LEU A 303 -2.97 13.72 15.74
CA LEU A 303 -3.76 14.84 15.25
C LEU A 303 -5.04 15.08 16.06
N GLY A 304 -5.52 14.10 16.82
CA GLY A 304 -6.81 14.18 17.51
C GLY A 304 -6.93 15.33 18.52
N LYS A 305 -5.82 15.84 19.08
CA LYS A 305 -5.86 17.02 19.98
C LYS A 305 -6.14 18.32 19.22
N PHE A 306 -5.84 18.36 17.93
CA PHE A 306 -6.11 19.49 17.06
C PHE A 306 -7.47 19.39 16.37
N GLU A 307 -8.26 18.39 16.74
CA GLU A 307 -9.56 18.10 16.15
C GLU A 307 -10.69 18.76 16.92
N THR A 308 -11.57 19.45 16.19
CA THR A 308 -12.82 20.02 16.67
C THR A 308 -14.00 19.36 15.98
N LYS A 309 -15.10 19.15 16.70
CA LYS A 309 -16.28 18.44 16.20
C LYS A 309 -17.52 19.29 16.36
N SER A 310 -18.34 19.35 15.31
CA SER A 310 -19.63 20.04 15.32
C SER A 310 -20.61 19.32 14.39
N GLY A 311 -21.66 18.72 14.95
CA GLY A 311 -22.64 17.96 14.18
C GLY A 311 -21.99 16.79 13.42
N THR A 312 -22.09 16.75 12.09
CA THR A 312 -21.43 15.74 11.25
C THR A 312 -20.00 16.10 10.85
N LYS A 313 -19.57 17.33 11.14
CA LYS A 313 -18.30 17.90 10.71
C LYS A 313 -17.22 17.68 11.77
N SER A 314 -16.07 17.18 11.34
CA SER A 314 -14.85 17.05 12.13
C SER A 314 -13.73 17.80 11.44
N THR A 315 -13.02 18.68 12.14
CA THR A 315 -11.99 19.55 11.56
C THR A 315 -10.71 19.48 12.39
N ILE A 316 -9.61 19.08 11.76
CA ILE A 316 -8.25 19.17 12.30
C ILE A 316 -7.64 20.47 11.80
N SER A 317 -7.12 21.30 12.71
CA SER A 317 -6.43 22.55 12.37
C SER A 317 -5.11 22.66 13.11
N VAL A 318 -4.02 22.77 12.36
CA VAL A 318 -2.67 22.98 12.88
C VAL A 318 -2.12 24.28 12.30
N THR A 319 -1.58 25.12 13.16
CA THR A 319 -0.87 26.36 12.80
C THR A 319 0.52 26.37 13.44
N GLU A 320 1.33 27.40 13.18
CA GLU A 320 2.62 27.63 13.86
C GLU A 320 2.51 27.54 15.39
N LYS A 321 1.44 28.07 15.96
CA LYS A 321 1.16 28.01 17.42
C LYS A 321 1.04 26.58 17.96
N ASN A 322 0.83 25.61 17.08
CA ASN A 322 0.65 24.20 17.43
C ASN A 322 1.87 23.35 17.07
N ALA A 323 2.90 23.92 16.44
CA ALA A 323 4.03 23.18 15.88
C ALA A 323 4.79 22.37 16.95
N THR A 324 5.16 22.99 18.08
CA THR A 324 5.86 22.32 19.19
C THR A 324 5.06 21.11 19.71
N GLU A 325 3.76 21.30 20.00
CA GLU A 325 2.90 20.22 20.50
C GLU A 325 2.66 19.12 19.44
N LEU A 326 2.55 19.48 18.16
CA LEU A 326 2.37 18.52 17.08
C LEU A 326 3.62 17.64 16.94
N ILE A 327 4.80 18.24 16.88
CA ILE A 327 6.07 17.51 16.74
C ILE A 327 6.28 16.58 17.94
N LYS A 328 6.00 17.06 19.15
CA LYS A 328 6.08 16.24 20.37
C LYS A 328 5.16 15.03 20.31
N ARG A 329 3.91 15.22 19.88
CA ARG A 329 2.95 14.12 19.70
C ARG A 329 3.38 13.14 18.63
N LEU A 330 3.88 13.64 17.50
CA LEU A 330 4.37 12.82 16.40
C LEU A 330 5.56 11.97 16.88
N SER A 331 6.51 12.58 17.60
CA SER A 331 7.62 11.87 18.22
C SER A 331 7.13 10.74 19.13
N LEU A 332 6.23 11.04 20.07
CA LEU A 332 5.67 10.03 20.98
C LEU A 332 4.93 8.91 20.23
N ALA A 333 4.16 9.27 19.20
CA ALA A 333 3.43 8.32 18.39
C ALA A 333 4.37 7.36 17.66
N LEU A 334 5.42 7.88 17.05
CA LEU A 334 6.42 7.09 16.34
C LEU A 334 7.25 6.24 17.31
N GLY A 335 7.78 6.83 18.38
CA GLY A 335 8.64 6.16 19.35
C GLY A 335 7.92 5.02 20.08
N ASN A 336 6.71 5.27 20.59
CA ASN A 336 5.96 4.28 21.36
C ASN A 336 5.40 3.15 20.50
N ASN A 337 5.08 3.42 19.23
CA ASN A 337 4.47 2.43 18.34
C ASN A 337 5.43 1.82 17.33
N ALA A 338 6.71 2.21 17.30
CA ALA A 338 7.69 1.76 16.32
C ALA A 338 7.69 0.24 16.11
N GLU A 339 7.75 -0.52 17.21
CA GLU A 339 7.77 -1.98 17.16
C GLU A 339 6.47 -2.57 16.59
N VAL A 340 5.32 -2.07 17.06
CA VAL A 340 4.01 -2.52 16.57
C VAL A 340 3.86 -2.21 15.07
N ILE A 341 4.29 -1.02 14.65
CA ILE A 341 4.19 -0.56 13.26
C ILE A 341 5.06 -1.44 12.35
N ILE A 342 6.34 -1.57 12.69
CA ILE A 342 7.30 -2.34 11.88
C ILE A 342 6.92 -3.81 11.82
N ASN A 343 6.58 -4.43 12.95
CA ASN A 343 6.19 -5.84 12.98
C ASN A 343 4.92 -6.08 12.18
N SER A 344 3.89 -5.25 12.38
CA SER A 344 2.63 -5.38 11.66
C SER A 344 2.78 -5.16 10.16
N ALA A 345 3.64 -4.23 9.75
CA ALA A 345 3.90 -3.96 8.35
C ALA A 345 4.69 -5.10 7.68
N ALA A 346 5.79 -5.53 8.32
CA ALA A 346 6.63 -6.62 7.84
C ALA A 346 5.84 -7.93 7.72
N ASP A 347 5.05 -8.30 8.74
CA ASP A 347 4.29 -9.55 8.73
C ASP A 347 3.25 -9.58 7.60
N ARG A 348 2.63 -8.44 7.28
CA ARG A 348 1.67 -8.33 6.17
C ARG A 348 2.35 -8.39 4.81
N LEU A 349 3.51 -7.76 4.67
CA LEU A 349 4.29 -7.77 3.44
C LEU A 349 4.84 -9.18 3.16
N PHE A 350 5.47 -9.82 4.14
CA PHE A 350 6.04 -11.16 4.01
C PHE A 350 4.99 -12.28 3.97
N ALA A 351 3.71 -11.96 4.17
CA ALA A 351 2.61 -12.89 3.90
C ALA A 351 2.21 -12.98 2.42
N LEU A 352 2.71 -12.06 1.58
CA LEU A 352 2.40 -12.06 0.15
C LEU A 352 3.17 -13.16 -0.60
N PRO A 353 2.55 -13.77 -1.63
CA PRO A 353 3.22 -14.79 -2.44
C PRO A 353 4.53 -14.29 -3.06
N GLY A 354 5.61 -15.06 -2.89
CA GLY A 354 6.95 -14.72 -3.36
C GLY A 354 7.78 -14.06 -2.25
N PHE A 355 7.22 -13.08 -1.53
CA PHE A 355 7.88 -12.53 -0.33
C PHE A 355 7.98 -13.56 0.80
N ASP A 356 7.00 -14.45 0.90
CA ASP A 356 7.04 -15.56 1.85
C ASP A 356 8.09 -16.63 1.48
N GLU A 357 8.47 -16.74 0.20
CA GLU A 357 9.57 -17.60 -0.26
C GLU A 357 10.91 -16.98 0.12
N VAL A 358 11.07 -15.68 -0.13
CA VAL A 358 12.24 -14.88 0.28
C VAL A 358 12.44 -14.94 1.79
N ALA A 359 11.38 -14.75 2.57
CA ALA A 359 11.47 -14.80 4.03
C ALA A 359 11.96 -16.16 4.55
N LYS A 360 11.70 -17.25 3.82
CA LYS A 360 12.12 -18.61 4.20
C LYS A 360 13.54 -18.95 3.74
N SER A 361 14.10 -18.25 2.74
CA SER A 361 15.47 -18.48 2.28
C SER A 361 16.50 -17.84 3.21
N TYR A 362 16.12 -16.78 3.93
CA TYR A 362 17.06 -16.09 4.81
C TYR A 362 17.50 -16.91 6.03
N PRO A 363 18.74 -16.69 6.53
CA PRO A 363 19.22 -17.33 7.73
C PRO A 363 18.33 -17.02 8.94
N LYS A 364 18.25 -17.98 9.86
CA LYS A 364 17.42 -17.83 11.08
C LYS A 364 17.84 -16.58 11.86
N GLY A 365 16.86 -15.78 12.26
CA GLY A 365 17.06 -14.53 13.03
C GLY A 365 17.36 -13.30 12.17
N TYR A 366 17.67 -13.45 10.87
CA TYR A 366 17.98 -12.31 10.01
C TYR A 366 16.83 -11.30 9.93
N LEU A 367 15.60 -11.78 9.68
CA LEU A 367 14.42 -10.91 9.63
C LEU A 367 14.13 -10.23 10.97
N ASP A 368 14.46 -10.87 12.09
CA ASP A 368 14.29 -10.28 13.42
C ASP A 368 15.32 -9.15 13.63
N ALA A 369 16.56 -9.34 13.19
CA ALA A 369 17.60 -8.30 13.21
C ALA A 369 17.29 -7.14 12.25
N VAL A 370 16.70 -7.40 11.07
CA VAL A 370 16.20 -6.36 10.16
C VAL A 370 15.05 -5.57 10.80
N LYS A 371 14.08 -6.25 11.42
CA LYS A 371 12.99 -5.58 12.16
C LYS A 371 13.54 -4.70 13.28
N LYS A 372 14.52 -5.19 14.05
CA LYS A 372 15.20 -4.41 15.10
C LYS A 372 15.87 -3.17 14.55
N GLU A 373 16.62 -3.30 13.46
CA GLU A 373 17.23 -2.16 12.77
C GLU A 373 16.15 -1.15 12.39
N MET A 374 15.09 -1.56 11.68
CA MET A 374 13.98 -0.68 11.30
C MET A 374 13.29 0.00 12.50
N VAL A 375 13.17 -0.69 13.65
CA VAL A 375 12.63 -0.10 14.88
C VAL A 375 13.59 0.93 15.46
N PHE A 376 14.88 0.63 15.54
CA PHE A 376 15.92 1.57 15.99
C PHE A 376 15.92 2.83 15.13
N GLN A 377 15.84 2.64 13.82
CA GLN A 377 15.68 3.66 12.80
C GLN A 377 14.49 4.59 13.09
N VAL A 378 13.27 4.05 13.24
CA VAL A 378 12.07 4.86 13.57
C VAL A 378 12.22 5.57 14.91
N LYS A 379 12.79 4.91 15.92
CA LYS A 379 13.06 5.53 17.23
C LYS A 379 14.11 6.66 17.14
N SER A 380 15.08 6.56 16.25
CA SER A 380 16.02 7.65 15.98
C SER A 380 15.32 8.88 15.42
N ILE A 381 14.38 8.68 14.48
CA ILE A 381 13.55 9.78 13.97
C ILE A 381 12.73 10.39 15.11
N SER A 382 12.11 9.57 15.97
CA SER A 382 11.39 10.05 17.14
C SER A 382 12.28 10.89 18.06
N ARG A 383 13.50 10.45 18.39
CA ARG A 383 14.45 11.23 19.20
C ARG A 383 14.81 12.56 18.55
N ASN A 384 15.09 12.57 17.25
CA ASN A 384 15.40 13.80 16.52
C ASN A 384 14.23 14.78 16.52
N LEU A 385 13.00 14.29 16.34
CA LEU A 385 11.79 15.10 16.43
C LEU A 385 11.58 15.65 17.85
N ASP A 386 11.80 14.84 18.88
CA ASP A 386 11.68 15.25 20.28
C ASP A 386 12.69 16.35 20.63
N ALA A 387 13.94 16.23 20.14
CA ALA A 387 14.99 17.21 20.32
C ALA A 387 14.60 18.61 19.79
N LEU A 388 13.90 18.68 18.65
CA LEU A 388 13.41 19.95 18.09
C LEU A 388 12.42 20.69 19.01
N THR A 389 11.85 19.99 19.99
CA THR A 389 10.84 20.52 20.93
C THR A 389 11.38 20.75 22.33
N LYS A 390 12.66 20.45 22.59
CA LYS A 390 13.30 20.65 23.89
C LYS A 390 14.13 21.94 23.88
N GLU A 391 14.27 22.53 25.06
CA GLU A 391 15.17 23.66 25.26
C GLU A 391 16.62 23.20 25.05
N GLU A 392 17.33 23.89 24.18
CA GLU A 392 18.76 23.76 23.95
C GLU A 392 19.50 24.96 24.53
N GLU A 393 20.72 24.73 24.99
CA GLU A 393 21.64 25.77 25.45
C GLU A 393 22.80 25.89 24.46
N VAL A 394 23.02 27.09 23.91
CA VAL A 394 24.17 27.41 23.07
C VAL A 394 24.92 28.59 23.64
N LYS A 395 26.25 28.61 23.45
CA LYS A 395 27.05 29.80 23.76
C LYS A 395 27.11 30.72 22.55
N ASP A 396 26.82 32.00 22.76
CA ASP A 396 27.07 33.02 21.73
C ASP A 396 28.57 33.33 21.59
N GLU A 397 28.91 34.20 20.63
CA GLU A 397 30.29 34.64 20.38
C GLU A 397 30.91 35.38 21.59
N GLY A 398 30.08 35.89 22.51
CA GLY A 398 30.49 36.51 23.76
C GLY A 398 30.60 35.54 24.95
N GLY A 399 30.32 34.26 24.75
CA GLY A 399 30.34 33.22 25.80
C GLY A 399 29.09 33.18 26.68
N ASN A 400 28.05 33.96 26.39
CA ASN A 400 26.79 33.93 27.13
C ASN A 400 25.96 32.70 26.73
N ILE A 401 25.27 32.12 27.72
CA ILE A 401 24.36 30.98 27.48
C ILE A 401 23.01 31.51 26.97
N ILE A 402 22.64 31.10 25.76
CA ILE A 402 21.32 31.34 25.16
C ILE A 402 20.52 30.04 25.23
N LYS A 403 19.33 30.13 25.84
CA LYS A 403 18.32 29.06 25.87
C LYS A 403 17.29 29.30 24.78
N TYR A 404 17.00 28.29 23.97
CA TYR A 404 15.92 28.37 22.97
C TYR A 404 15.35 26.99 22.64
N ILE A 405 14.12 26.95 22.13
CA ILE A 405 13.54 25.74 21.53
C ILE A 405 13.75 25.82 20.02
N PRO A 406 14.40 24.84 19.36
CA PRO A 406 14.77 24.92 17.94
C PRO A 406 13.60 25.25 17.01
N ILE A 407 12.45 24.58 17.18
CA ILE A 407 11.29 24.83 16.31
C ILE A 407 10.67 26.21 16.54
N GLU A 408 10.65 26.70 17.78
CA GLU A 408 10.07 28.01 18.12
C GLU A 408 10.95 29.13 17.56
N LYS A 409 12.28 29.02 17.74
CA LYS A 409 13.24 29.95 17.15
C LYS A 409 13.15 29.98 15.61
N ALA A 410 12.97 28.83 14.96
CA ALA A 410 12.79 28.78 13.50
C ALA A 410 11.51 29.51 13.04
N ILE A 411 10.43 29.43 13.82
CA ILE A 411 9.17 30.15 13.55
C ILE A 411 9.34 31.66 13.81
N GLU A 412 9.93 32.05 14.94
CA GLU A 412 10.16 33.45 15.33
C GLU A 412 11.00 34.22 14.29
N MET A 413 12.03 33.57 13.73
CA MET A 413 12.88 34.15 12.70
C MET A 413 12.21 34.23 11.31
N ASN A 414 10.88 34.01 11.20
CA ASN A 414 10.14 33.89 9.94
C ASN A 414 10.72 32.87 8.94
N LYS A 415 11.61 31.97 9.39
CA LYS A 415 12.22 30.97 8.51
C LYS A 415 11.22 29.93 8.06
N VAL A 416 10.18 29.68 8.85
CA VAL A 416 9.11 28.73 8.52
C VAL A 416 7.75 29.23 8.99
N LYS A 417 6.80 29.28 8.06
CA LYS A 417 5.37 29.48 8.32
C LYS A 417 4.61 28.28 7.81
N ALA A 418 3.72 27.71 8.61
CA ALA A 418 3.01 26.49 8.25
C ALA A 418 1.60 26.44 8.85
N SER A 419 0.64 26.05 8.02
CA SER A 419 -0.69 25.67 8.50
C SER A 419 -1.25 24.50 7.70
N ALA A 420 -2.00 23.65 8.37
CA ALA A 420 -2.72 22.55 7.75
C ALA A 420 -4.12 22.49 8.35
N ASN A 421 -5.13 22.50 7.48
CA ASN A 421 -6.52 22.32 7.87
C ASN A 421 -7.09 21.13 7.11
N PHE A 422 -7.73 20.21 7.82
CA PHE A 422 -8.43 19.10 7.22
C PHE A 422 -9.82 19.01 7.82
N THR A 423 -10.84 18.93 6.98
CA THR A 423 -12.23 18.76 7.39
C THR A 423 -12.80 17.51 6.77
N ALA A 424 -13.54 16.74 7.56
CA ALA A 424 -14.44 15.70 7.11
C ALA A 424 -15.88 16.09 7.49
N ASP A 425 -16.79 16.08 6.53
CA ASP A 425 -18.24 16.22 6.78
C ASP A 425 -18.97 15.06 6.11
N THR A 426 -19.49 14.13 6.91
CA THR A 426 -20.27 12.99 6.43
C THR A 426 -21.74 13.12 6.80
N LYS A 427 -22.62 13.26 5.80
CA LYS A 427 -24.08 13.30 5.98
C LYS A 427 -24.71 12.00 5.46
N GLY A 428 -25.72 11.49 6.16
CA GLY A 428 -26.56 10.37 5.71
C GLY A 428 -26.22 8.98 6.28
N LYS A 429 -27.07 7.98 6.00
CA LYS A 429 -26.91 6.57 6.42
C LYS A 429 -26.06 5.81 5.37
N LYS A 430 -25.36 4.74 5.78
CA LYS A 430 -24.56 3.84 4.89
C LYS A 430 -25.37 3.47 3.63
N GLY A 431 -24.88 3.82 2.44
CA GLY A 431 -25.54 3.61 1.15
C GLY A 431 -26.26 4.82 0.56
N SER A 432 -26.29 5.98 1.23
CA SER A 432 -26.80 7.26 0.70
C SER A 432 -26.04 8.42 1.34
N ARG A 433 -24.71 8.26 1.40
CA ARG A 433 -23.80 9.17 2.09
C ARG A 433 -23.27 10.20 1.10
N ASP A 434 -23.44 11.45 1.47
CA ASP A 434 -22.69 12.56 0.90
C ASP A 434 -21.57 12.87 1.87
N ALA A 435 -20.34 12.74 1.39
CA ALA A 435 -19.18 13.09 2.17
C ALA A 435 -18.36 14.14 1.45
N LEU A 436 -17.88 15.12 2.20
CA LEU A 436 -16.95 16.13 1.72
C LEU A 436 -15.74 16.13 2.63
N PHE A 437 -14.59 15.87 2.03
CA PHE A 437 -13.30 16.10 2.65
C PHE A 437 -12.72 17.34 2.05
N THR A 438 -12.21 18.24 2.87
CA THR A 438 -11.42 19.36 2.37
C THR A 438 -10.11 19.39 3.12
N GLY A 439 -9.06 19.77 2.42
CA GLY A 439 -7.75 19.95 3.00
C GLY A 439 -7.10 21.20 2.44
N SER A 440 -6.30 21.84 3.28
CA SER A 440 -5.36 22.85 2.83
C SER A 440 -4.07 22.72 3.62
N ILE A 441 -2.94 22.86 2.94
CA ILE A 441 -1.60 22.90 3.52
C ILE A 441 -0.94 24.14 2.94
N LYS A 442 -0.52 25.03 3.82
CA LYS A 442 0.21 26.24 3.48
C LYS A 442 1.56 26.20 4.15
N PHE A 443 2.60 26.40 3.37
CA PHE A 443 3.97 26.54 3.83
C PHE A 443 4.56 27.79 3.21
N ALA A 444 5.35 28.55 3.98
CA ALA A 444 6.19 29.61 3.46
C ALA A 444 7.52 29.69 4.21
N SER A 445 8.59 30.08 3.51
CA SER A 445 9.93 30.22 4.06
C SER A 445 10.66 31.39 3.38
N GLY A 446 11.43 32.16 4.15
CA GLY A 446 12.18 33.32 3.67
C GLY A 446 11.42 34.65 3.81
N GLU A 447 12.11 35.75 3.46
CA GLU A 447 11.59 37.13 3.57
C GLU A 447 11.53 37.81 2.19
N GLY A 448 10.63 38.78 2.03
CA GLY A 448 10.57 39.60 0.80
C GLY A 448 9.99 38.91 -0.44
N LYS A 449 10.35 39.40 -1.64
CA LYS A 449 9.85 38.90 -2.94
C LYS A 449 10.38 37.50 -3.31
N GLU A 450 11.45 37.05 -2.66
CA GLU A 450 12.10 35.75 -2.86
C GLU A 450 11.52 34.65 -1.94
N ALA A 451 10.57 34.99 -1.07
CA ALA A 451 9.98 34.03 -0.14
C ALA A 451 9.28 32.87 -0.87
N THR A 452 9.77 31.67 -0.61
CA THR A 452 9.19 30.42 -1.09
C THR A 452 7.84 30.20 -0.42
N SER A 453 6.79 29.89 -1.20
CA SER A 453 5.50 29.47 -0.64
C SER A 453 4.86 28.33 -1.41
N VAL A 454 4.19 27.45 -0.68
CA VAL A 454 3.43 26.31 -1.18
C VAL A 454 2.05 26.35 -0.54
N ASP A 455 1.00 26.54 -1.35
CA ASP A 455 -0.41 26.47 -0.94
C ASP A 455 -1.08 25.34 -1.73
N ILE A 456 -1.32 24.23 -1.05
CA ILE A 456 -2.03 23.07 -1.59
C ILE A 456 -3.40 23.08 -0.96
N SER A 457 -4.44 22.97 -1.77
CA SER A 457 -5.80 22.72 -1.31
C SER A 457 -6.44 21.61 -2.12
N PHE A 458 -7.33 20.88 -1.47
CA PHE A 458 -8.09 19.84 -2.12
C PHE A 458 -9.48 19.74 -1.51
N ASP A 459 -10.40 19.23 -2.32
CA ASP A 459 -11.68 18.72 -1.84
C ASP A 459 -11.97 17.38 -2.49
N VAL A 460 -12.51 16.45 -1.72
CA VAL A 460 -12.96 15.15 -2.18
C VAL A 460 -14.41 15.00 -1.80
N SER A 461 -15.28 15.05 -2.79
CA SER A 461 -16.69 14.72 -2.65
C SER A 461 -16.93 13.27 -3.01
N VAL A 462 -17.57 12.54 -2.11
CA VAL A 462 -18.06 11.18 -2.37
C VAL A 462 -19.57 11.19 -2.24
N LYS A 463 -20.25 10.75 -3.30
CA LYS A 463 -21.70 10.57 -3.35
C LYS A 463 -22.00 9.10 -3.58
N GLU A 464 -22.36 8.40 -2.50
CA GLU A 464 -22.87 7.04 -2.63
C GLU A 464 -24.28 7.07 -3.22
N LYS A 465 -24.46 6.43 -4.37
CA LYS A 465 -25.79 6.30 -4.98
C LYS A 465 -26.59 5.28 -4.19
N GLY A 466 -27.74 5.71 -3.65
CA GLY A 466 -28.77 4.84 -3.06
C GLY A 466 -28.94 3.54 -3.83
N THR A 467 -28.91 2.39 -3.15
CA THR A 467 -29.10 1.12 -3.85
C THR A 467 -30.56 0.96 -4.33
N LYS A 468 -30.79 1.00 -5.66
CA LYS A 468 -31.42 -0.17 -6.29
C LYS A 468 -30.30 -1.19 -6.43
N SER A 469 -30.27 -2.16 -5.52
CA SER A 469 -29.31 -3.26 -5.58
C SER A 469 -29.59 -4.08 -6.84
N ASN A 470 -28.93 -3.74 -7.94
CA ASN A 470 -28.47 -4.73 -8.90
C ASN A 470 -27.08 -5.19 -8.44
N ASP A 471 -27.08 -5.90 -7.31
CA ASP A 471 -26.10 -6.94 -7.08
C ASP A 471 -26.15 -7.88 -8.30
N THR A 472 -25.23 -7.73 -9.26
CA THR A 472 -24.63 -8.92 -9.87
C THR A 472 -23.84 -9.61 -8.76
N LYS A 473 -24.62 -10.28 -7.93
CA LYS A 473 -24.21 -11.17 -6.87
C LYS A 473 -23.43 -12.28 -7.52
N THR A 474 -22.11 -12.17 -7.57
CA THR A 474 -21.35 -13.38 -7.31
C THR A 474 -21.67 -13.75 -5.88
N SER A 475 -22.68 -14.60 -5.70
CA SER A 475 -23.21 -14.99 -4.40
C SER A 475 -22.11 -15.63 -3.56
N VAL A 476 -21.44 -14.84 -2.73
CA VAL A 476 -20.87 -15.35 -1.50
C VAL A 476 -22.07 -15.66 -0.62
N LYS A 477 -22.59 -16.89 -0.74
CA LYS A 477 -23.61 -17.42 0.16
C LYS A 477 -23.10 -17.20 1.58
N LYS A 478 -23.83 -16.43 2.38
CA LYS A 478 -23.68 -16.41 3.84
C LYS A 478 -23.69 -17.87 4.28
N VAL A 479 -22.58 -18.34 4.84
CA VAL A 479 -22.40 -19.75 5.19
C VAL A 479 -23.51 -20.15 6.16
N LYS A 480 -24.34 -21.12 5.79
CA LYS A 480 -25.43 -21.68 6.59
C LYS A 480 -25.07 -23.10 7.05
N LYS A 481 -25.68 -23.54 8.15
CA LYS A 481 -25.63 -24.95 8.54
C LYS A 481 -26.19 -25.80 7.40
N GLY A 482 -25.45 -26.82 6.99
CA GLY A 482 -25.77 -27.66 5.83
C GLY A 482 -24.95 -27.35 4.58
N ASP A 483 -24.24 -26.21 4.53
CA ASP A 483 -23.43 -25.85 3.37
C ASP A 483 -22.29 -26.82 3.13
N ILE A 484 -22.01 -27.07 1.85
CA ILE A 484 -21.03 -28.06 1.39
C ILE A 484 -19.74 -27.36 0.97
N VAL A 485 -18.60 -27.79 1.51
CA VAL A 485 -17.28 -27.22 1.23
C VAL A 485 -16.29 -28.29 0.79
N LYS A 486 -15.54 -28.04 -0.29
CA LYS A 486 -14.52 -28.98 -0.79
C LYS A 486 -13.13 -28.60 -0.25
N ALA A 487 -12.37 -29.58 0.22
CA ALA A 487 -10.98 -29.44 0.64
C ALA A 487 -10.11 -30.56 0.06
N LYS A 488 -8.78 -30.49 0.30
CA LYS A 488 -7.79 -31.46 -0.23
C LYS A 488 -8.12 -32.92 0.14
N SER A 489 -8.72 -33.13 1.31
CA SER A 489 -9.08 -34.44 1.88
C SER A 489 -10.46 -34.96 1.47
N GLY A 490 -11.36 -34.09 1.03
CA GLY A 490 -12.76 -34.45 0.80
C GLY A 490 -13.71 -33.27 0.87
N THR A 491 -14.99 -33.59 0.84
CA THR A 491 -16.12 -32.68 0.96
C THR A 491 -16.64 -32.67 2.39
N TYR A 492 -16.86 -31.48 2.94
CA TYR A 492 -17.29 -31.18 4.29
C TYR A 492 -18.69 -30.56 4.28
N VAL A 493 -19.42 -30.71 5.37
CA VAL A 493 -20.71 -30.06 5.61
C VAL A 493 -20.65 -29.21 6.87
N VAL A 494 -21.14 -27.98 6.82
CA VAL A 494 -21.19 -27.07 7.96
C VAL A 494 -22.20 -27.57 8.98
N THR A 495 -21.75 -27.83 10.21
CA THR A 495 -22.60 -28.33 11.30
C THR A 495 -23.08 -27.23 12.24
N SER A 496 -22.32 -26.15 12.37
CA SER A 496 -22.71 -24.95 13.09
C SER A 496 -21.87 -23.76 12.64
N THR A 497 -22.52 -22.64 12.35
CA THR A 497 -21.91 -21.37 12.00
C THR A 497 -21.43 -20.62 13.25
N SER A 498 -22.22 -20.63 14.34
CA SER A 498 -21.87 -20.02 15.63
C SER A 498 -20.65 -20.67 16.30
N LYS A 499 -20.57 -22.00 16.32
CA LYS A 499 -19.43 -22.75 16.87
C LYS A 499 -18.29 -22.94 15.86
N LYS A 500 -18.47 -22.49 14.61
CA LYS A 500 -17.57 -22.71 13.46
C LYS A 500 -17.11 -24.17 13.36
N THR A 501 -18.06 -25.10 13.16
CA THR A 501 -17.77 -26.55 13.06
C THR A 501 -18.26 -27.16 11.75
N VAL A 502 -17.54 -28.18 11.28
CA VAL A 502 -17.89 -28.98 10.10
C VAL A 502 -17.74 -30.49 10.35
N SER A 503 -18.41 -31.27 9.52
CA SER A 503 -18.28 -32.73 9.44
C SER A 503 -17.78 -33.16 8.05
N LEU A 504 -16.87 -34.12 7.96
CA LEU A 504 -16.46 -34.70 6.68
C LEU A 504 -17.63 -35.52 6.09
N LYS A 505 -18.23 -35.04 4.99
CA LYS A 505 -19.35 -35.71 4.29
C LYS A 505 -18.86 -36.81 3.35
N ALA A 506 -17.77 -36.58 2.61
CA ALA A 506 -17.20 -37.56 1.67
C ALA A 506 -15.69 -37.35 1.51
N ALA A 507 -14.87 -38.40 1.64
CA ALA A 507 -13.44 -38.35 1.44
C ALA A 507 -13.06 -38.50 -0.05
N LYS A 508 -11.90 -37.97 -0.45
CA LYS A 508 -11.34 -38.26 -1.79
C LYS A 508 -10.74 -39.68 -1.81
N ASN A 509 -10.92 -40.40 -2.92
CA ASN A 509 -10.35 -41.73 -3.12
C ASN A 509 -8.85 -41.63 -3.46
N LYS A 510 -7.98 -41.54 -2.45
CA LYS A 510 -6.51 -41.40 -2.57
C LYS A 510 -5.78 -42.42 -1.70
N LYS A 511 -4.56 -42.83 -2.09
CA LYS A 511 -3.71 -43.77 -1.32
C LYS A 511 -3.57 -43.36 0.16
N THR A 512 -3.37 -42.06 0.41
CA THR A 512 -3.35 -41.45 1.75
C THR A 512 -4.35 -40.29 1.84
N VAL A 513 -5.20 -40.28 2.87
CA VAL A 513 -6.14 -39.19 3.16
C VAL A 513 -5.81 -38.58 4.52
N LYS A 514 -5.49 -37.29 4.55
CA LYS A 514 -5.23 -36.53 5.79
C LYS A 514 -6.44 -35.66 6.12
N ILE A 515 -7.23 -36.05 7.12
CA ILE A 515 -8.33 -35.24 7.63
C ILE A 515 -7.72 -34.15 8.52
N PRO A 516 -7.78 -32.86 8.13
CA PRO A 516 -7.19 -31.78 8.91
C PRO A 516 -8.00 -31.51 10.18
N ALA A 517 -7.39 -30.80 11.13
CA ALA A 517 -8.07 -30.32 12.34
C ALA A 517 -9.09 -29.21 12.04
N THR A 518 -8.87 -28.44 10.97
CA THR A 518 -9.70 -27.33 10.52
C THR A 518 -9.79 -27.29 8.99
N VAL A 519 -10.86 -26.67 8.48
CA VAL A 519 -11.00 -26.28 7.06
C VAL A 519 -11.39 -24.81 6.98
N THR A 520 -10.94 -24.11 5.95
CA THR A 520 -11.26 -22.69 5.75
C THR A 520 -12.48 -22.55 4.85
N ILE A 521 -13.46 -21.73 5.25
CA ILE A 521 -14.66 -21.39 4.48
C ILE A 521 -14.77 -19.87 4.42
N GLY A 522 -14.56 -19.28 3.24
CA GLY A 522 -14.36 -17.83 3.14
C GLY A 522 -13.15 -17.40 3.96
N LYS A 523 -13.33 -16.42 4.86
CA LYS A 523 -12.28 -15.92 5.76
C LYS A 523 -12.17 -16.70 7.08
N ASP A 524 -13.10 -17.61 7.37
CA ASP A 524 -13.22 -18.25 8.67
C ASP A 524 -12.66 -19.68 8.70
N LYS A 525 -11.99 -20.04 9.82
CA LYS A 525 -11.53 -21.40 10.10
C LYS A 525 -12.60 -22.19 10.87
N TYR A 526 -13.07 -23.29 10.27
CA TYR A 526 -14.04 -24.21 10.88
C TYR A 526 -13.34 -25.46 11.42
N LYS A 527 -13.60 -25.83 12.68
CA LYS A 527 -13.09 -27.06 13.30
C LYS A 527 -13.76 -28.28 12.67
N VAL A 528 -12.97 -29.26 12.25
CA VAL A 528 -13.48 -30.55 11.81
C VAL A 528 -13.75 -31.39 13.05
N THR A 529 -15.02 -31.53 13.42
CA THR A 529 -15.43 -32.22 14.65
C THR A 529 -15.99 -33.61 14.41
N ALA A 530 -16.31 -33.96 13.16
CA ALA A 530 -16.87 -35.27 12.86
C ALA A 530 -16.42 -35.86 11.52
N ILE A 531 -16.43 -37.19 11.46
CA ILE A 531 -16.41 -37.97 10.22
C ILE A 531 -17.83 -38.48 9.98
N GLY A 532 -18.46 -38.05 8.89
CA GLY A 532 -19.87 -38.33 8.60
C GLY A 532 -20.18 -39.79 8.30
N LYS A 533 -21.49 -40.11 8.30
CA LYS A 533 -22.01 -41.42 7.88
C LYS A 533 -21.54 -41.70 6.45
N LYS A 534 -21.00 -42.91 6.20
CA LYS A 534 -20.51 -43.34 4.88
C LYS A 534 -19.43 -42.42 4.25
N ALA A 535 -18.70 -41.62 5.04
CA ALA A 535 -17.74 -40.63 4.51
C ALA A 535 -16.65 -41.22 3.58
N PHE A 536 -16.18 -42.45 3.81
CA PHE A 536 -15.23 -43.14 2.94
C PHE A 536 -15.87 -44.26 2.11
N LYS A 537 -17.18 -44.20 1.87
CA LYS A 537 -17.82 -45.13 0.94
C LYS A 537 -17.14 -44.98 -0.43
N ASN A 538 -16.78 -46.11 -1.05
CA ASN A 538 -16.09 -46.21 -2.35
C ASN A 538 -14.64 -45.67 -2.39
N CYS A 539 -13.98 -45.46 -1.25
CA CYS A 539 -12.57 -45.05 -1.18
C CYS A 539 -11.58 -46.23 -1.24
N ASN A 540 -11.72 -47.11 -2.25
CA ASN A 540 -11.00 -48.39 -2.33
C ASN A 540 -9.46 -48.27 -2.43
N LYS A 541 -8.94 -47.12 -2.90
CA LYS A 541 -7.50 -46.86 -2.99
C LYS A 541 -6.88 -46.45 -1.64
N THR A 542 -7.70 -46.08 -0.66
CA THR A 542 -7.23 -45.55 0.62
C THR A 542 -6.59 -46.62 1.49
N LYS A 543 -5.27 -46.57 1.62
CA LYS A 543 -4.45 -47.45 2.48
C LYS A 543 -4.05 -46.77 3.80
N LYS A 544 -4.08 -45.43 3.87
CA LYS A 544 -3.70 -44.67 5.05
C LYS A 544 -4.66 -43.51 5.30
N VAL A 545 -5.19 -43.42 6.51
CA VAL A 545 -6.00 -42.27 6.97
C VAL A 545 -5.26 -41.61 8.12
N VAL A 546 -5.09 -40.29 8.09
CA VAL A 546 -4.52 -39.51 9.20
C VAL A 546 -5.61 -38.61 9.74
N ILE A 547 -5.94 -38.72 11.02
CA ILE A 547 -7.05 -38.00 11.65
C ILE A 547 -6.54 -36.81 12.47
N GLY A 548 -7.11 -35.63 12.23
CA GLY A 548 -6.81 -34.39 12.95
C GLY A 548 -7.33 -34.37 14.40
N LYS A 549 -6.84 -33.43 15.20
CA LYS A 549 -7.00 -33.40 16.67
C LYS A 549 -8.40 -33.10 17.22
N ASN A 550 -9.36 -32.69 16.39
CA ASN A 550 -10.66 -32.16 16.82
C ASN A 550 -11.85 -33.13 16.66
N ILE A 551 -11.62 -34.40 16.26
CA ILE A 551 -12.74 -35.32 16.02
C ILE A 551 -13.37 -35.81 17.33
N GLU A 552 -14.69 -35.62 17.39
CA GLU A 552 -15.55 -36.00 18.51
C GLU A 552 -16.54 -37.10 18.12
N LYS A 553 -16.90 -37.22 16.84
CA LYS A 553 -17.90 -38.20 16.36
C LYS A 553 -17.49 -38.86 15.04
N ILE A 554 -17.75 -40.17 14.94
CA ILE A 554 -17.56 -40.97 13.72
C ILE A 554 -18.87 -41.65 13.37
N GLY A 555 -19.39 -41.39 12.18
CA GLY A 555 -20.69 -41.84 11.72
C GLY A 555 -20.75 -43.32 11.34
N LYS A 556 -21.97 -43.86 11.26
CA LYS A 556 -22.21 -45.24 10.83
C LYS A 556 -21.59 -45.47 9.43
N LYS A 557 -20.88 -46.59 9.27
CA LYS A 557 -20.22 -47.02 8.04
C LYS A 557 -19.22 -45.99 7.48
N ALA A 558 -18.71 -45.07 8.31
CA ALA A 558 -17.74 -44.05 7.90
C ALA A 558 -16.54 -44.60 7.11
N PHE A 559 -15.99 -45.75 7.48
CA PHE A 559 -14.82 -46.37 6.85
C PHE A 559 -15.16 -47.54 5.89
N SER A 560 -16.44 -47.73 5.55
CA SER A 560 -16.94 -48.94 4.87
C SER A 560 -16.53 -49.15 3.41
N GLY A 561 -15.54 -48.44 2.89
CA GLY A 561 -15.06 -48.58 1.51
C GLY A 561 -13.56 -48.45 1.34
N ILE A 562 -12.78 -48.38 2.43
CA ILE A 562 -11.31 -48.29 2.36
C ILE A 562 -10.66 -49.68 2.31
N ASN A 563 -9.35 -49.72 2.05
CA ASN A 563 -8.61 -50.98 1.97
C ASN A 563 -8.75 -51.81 3.28
N LYS A 564 -8.91 -53.13 3.15
CA LYS A 564 -9.10 -54.05 4.30
C LYS A 564 -7.91 -53.99 5.29
N LYS A 565 -6.69 -53.71 4.81
CA LYS A 565 -5.46 -53.57 5.61
C LYS A 565 -5.06 -52.09 5.86
N ALA A 566 -6.01 -51.16 5.81
CA ALA A 566 -5.70 -49.74 5.95
C ALA A 566 -5.16 -49.40 7.36
N THR A 567 -4.21 -48.45 7.41
CA THR A 567 -3.71 -47.86 8.65
C THR A 567 -4.42 -46.55 8.95
N ILE A 568 -5.00 -46.41 10.13
CA ILE A 568 -5.61 -45.18 10.64
C ILE A 568 -4.70 -44.60 11.72
N LYS A 569 -4.06 -43.47 11.41
CA LYS A 569 -3.19 -42.71 12.33
C LYS A 569 -4.01 -41.68 13.11
N CYS A 570 -3.85 -41.70 14.43
CA CYS A 570 -4.55 -40.82 15.36
C CYS A 570 -3.58 -39.92 16.15
N PRO A 571 -4.08 -38.82 16.76
CA PRO A 571 -3.26 -38.01 17.66
C PRO A 571 -2.79 -38.81 18.88
N LYS A 572 -1.46 -38.83 19.13
CA LYS A 572 -0.82 -39.62 20.21
C LYS A 572 -1.45 -39.36 21.59
N LYS A 573 -1.66 -38.08 21.94
CA LYS A 573 -2.27 -37.64 23.21
C LYS A 573 -3.73 -38.09 23.41
N SER A 574 -4.42 -38.54 22.37
CA SER A 574 -5.83 -38.94 22.46
C SER A 574 -6.10 -40.34 21.90
N LEU A 575 -5.07 -41.17 21.70
CA LEU A 575 -5.17 -42.46 21.02
C LEU A 575 -6.26 -43.38 21.62
N LYS A 576 -6.37 -43.46 22.95
CA LYS A 576 -7.39 -44.26 23.67
C LYS A 576 -8.82 -43.85 23.28
N LYS A 577 -9.09 -42.54 23.25
CA LYS A 577 -10.39 -41.97 22.82
C LYS A 577 -10.70 -42.34 21.38
N TYR A 578 -9.74 -42.17 20.48
CA TYR A 578 -9.93 -42.43 19.05
C TYR A 578 -10.11 -43.93 18.75
N LYS A 579 -9.33 -44.82 19.38
CA LYS A 579 -9.53 -46.28 19.26
C LYS A 579 -10.95 -46.69 19.64
N LYS A 580 -11.46 -46.21 20.78
CA LYS A 580 -12.84 -46.48 21.24
C LYS A 580 -13.92 -46.03 20.25
N MET A 581 -13.68 -44.93 19.52
CA MET A 581 -14.63 -44.44 18.50
C MET A 581 -14.52 -45.20 17.18
N ILE A 582 -13.30 -45.46 16.70
CA ILE A 582 -13.01 -46.06 15.39
C ILE A 582 -13.39 -47.55 15.38
N MET A 583 -13.02 -48.31 16.42
CA MET A 583 -13.15 -49.77 16.45
C MET A 583 -14.57 -50.29 16.64
N LYS A 584 -15.57 -49.40 16.74
CA LYS A 584 -16.97 -49.81 16.79
C LYS A 584 -17.36 -50.48 15.47
N LYS A 585 -17.99 -51.67 15.52
CA LYS A 585 -18.50 -52.40 14.33
C LYS A 585 -19.33 -51.49 13.40
N SER A 586 -20.08 -50.57 14.00
CA SER A 586 -20.94 -49.63 13.29
C SER A 586 -20.21 -48.63 12.39
N THR A 587 -18.91 -48.38 12.54
CA THR A 587 -18.14 -47.42 11.71
C THR A 587 -17.67 -48.03 10.39
N GLY A 588 -17.75 -49.35 10.22
CA GLY A 588 -17.16 -50.07 9.08
C GLY A 588 -15.68 -50.44 9.27
N TYR A 589 -15.16 -50.33 10.49
CA TYR A 589 -13.86 -50.89 10.88
C TYR A 589 -13.81 -52.42 10.67
N LYS A 590 -12.65 -52.94 10.26
CA LYS A 590 -12.37 -54.38 10.14
C LYS A 590 -11.18 -54.73 11.03
N LYS A 591 -11.18 -55.92 11.64
CA LYS A 591 -10.08 -56.39 12.52
C LYS A 591 -8.72 -56.39 11.82
N THR A 592 -8.69 -56.49 10.49
CA THR A 592 -7.49 -56.43 9.65
C THR A 592 -6.91 -55.01 9.47
N MET A 593 -7.59 -53.97 9.96
CA MET A 593 -7.10 -52.59 9.94
C MET A 593 -6.26 -52.28 11.18
N THR A 594 -5.24 -51.43 11.01
CA THR A 594 -4.39 -50.98 12.12
C THR A 594 -4.79 -49.58 12.56
N VAL A 595 -5.04 -49.36 13.85
CA VAL A 595 -5.26 -48.03 14.44
C VAL A 595 -4.11 -47.70 15.39
N LYS A 596 -3.31 -46.69 15.05
CA LYS A 596 -2.11 -46.32 15.81
C LYS A 596 -1.89 -44.83 15.97
#